data_AF-A0A7J8QCT6-F1
#
_entry.id   AF-A0A7J8QCT6-F1
#
_cell.length_a   1.000
_cell.length_b   1.000
_cell.length_c   1.000
_cell.angle_alpha   90.00
_cell.angle_beta   90.00
_cell.angle_gamma   90.00
#
_symmetry.space_group_name_H-M   'P 1'
#
loop_
_entity.id
_entity.type
_entity.pdbx_description
1 polymer ?
#
loop_
_entity_poly.entity_id
_entity_poly.type
_entity_poly.pdbx_seq_one_letter_code
_entity_poly.pdbx_strand_id
1 'polypeptide(L)'
;MAALSGLVNLMKLDLEKCPGIHGGLIHIKGLTKLESLSIKWCNCITDADMKPLSGLQNLSVLNLEGCPVTASCFDTLSVLVSLLYLNLSRCNLSDDGCEKLSKLGNLKVLNLGFNDISDACLIHLKGLTNLESLNLDSCRIGDNGLVHLTGLQNLKCLELSDTEVGSNGLRYLSG
;
A
#
# COMPACT_ATOMS: atom_id res chain seq x y z
N MET A 1 -6.85 20.50 10.73
CA MET A 1 -5.38 20.43 10.56
C MET A 1 -4.77 21.66 9.88
N ALA A 2 -5.45 22.82 9.82
CA ALA A 2 -4.97 24.00 9.08
C ALA A 2 -3.57 24.51 9.50
N ALA A 3 -3.21 24.35 10.78
CA ALA A 3 -1.89 24.73 11.28
C ALA A 3 -0.73 24.03 10.56
N LEU A 4 -0.94 22.85 9.97
CA LEU A 4 0.11 22.12 9.25
C LEU A 4 0.45 22.75 7.89
N SER A 5 -0.45 23.53 7.28
CA SER A 5 -0.24 24.08 5.93
C SER A 5 0.98 25.00 5.81
N GLY A 6 1.41 25.61 6.92
CA GLY A 6 2.60 26.46 6.96
C GLY A 6 3.92 25.71 7.15
N LEU A 7 3.89 24.41 7.48
CA LEU A 7 5.07 23.60 7.78
C LEU A 7 5.74 23.08 6.50
N VAL A 8 6.04 23.97 5.55
CA VAL A 8 6.50 23.61 4.19
C VAL A 8 7.82 22.84 4.11
N ASN A 9 8.58 22.78 5.21
CA ASN A 9 9.80 21.99 5.33
C ASN A 9 9.59 20.62 6.01
N LEU A 10 8.35 20.26 6.34
CA LEU A 10 8.04 19.01 7.00
C LEU A 10 8.31 17.83 6.05
N MET A 11 9.18 16.92 6.47
CA MET A 11 9.55 15.72 5.72
C MET A 11 8.84 14.46 6.24
N LYS A 12 8.46 14.45 7.52
CA LYS A 12 7.80 13.31 8.15
C LYS A 12 6.61 13.80 8.96
N LEU A 13 5.48 13.14 8.81
CA LEU A 13 4.26 13.41 9.55
C LEU A 13 3.70 12.08 10.04
N ASP A 14 3.54 11.98 11.36
CA ASP A 14 2.91 10.85 12.02
C ASP A 14 1.64 11.34 12.72
N LEU A 15 0.53 10.70 12.36
CA LEU A 15 -0.80 10.94 12.88
C LEU A 15 -1.45 9.60 13.26
N GLU A 16 -0.66 8.59 13.64
CA GLU A 16 -1.19 7.30 14.05
C GLU A 16 -2.25 7.44 15.17
N LYS A 17 -3.34 6.67 15.05
CA LYS A 17 -4.45 6.61 16.02
C LYS A 17 -5.09 7.97 16.31
N CYS A 18 -5.16 8.84 15.31
CA CYS A 18 -5.81 10.15 15.42
C CYS A 18 -7.24 10.08 14.84
N PRO A 19 -8.32 9.90 15.65
CA PRO A 19 -9.68 9.70 15.15
C PRO A 19 -10.37 10.97 14.61
N GLY A 20 -9.76 12.16 14.78
CA GLY A 20 -10.36 13.46 14.48
C GLY A 20 -9.79 14.15 13.23
N ILE A 21 -9.16 13.41 12.31
CA ILE A 21 -8.43 13.99 11.18
C ILE A 21 -9.17 13.91 9.83
N HIS A 22 -10.40 13.37 9.81
CA HIS A 22 -11.25 13.36 8.61
C HIS A 22 -11.40 14.77 8.02
N GLY A 23 -11.32 14.87 6.70
CA GLY A 23 -11.26 16.12 5.94
C GLY A 23 -9.96 16.93 6.12
N GLY A 24 -9.09 16.55 7.05
CA GLY A 24 -7.91 17.31 7.46
C GLY A 24 -6.74 17.23 6.48
N LEU A 25 -6.66 16.15 5.68
CA LEU A 25 -5.54 15.93 4.74
C LEU A 25 -5.49 16.96 3.61
N ILE A 26 -6.57 17.72 3.36
CA ILE A 26 -6.54 18.86 2.43
C ILE A 26 -5.50 19.91 2.81
N HIS A 27 -5.17 20.02 4.10
CA HIS A 27 -4.20 20.99 4.61
C HIS A 27 -2.75 20.58 4.40
N ILE A 28 -2.47 19.31 4.04
CA ILE A 28 -1.11 18.83 3.80
C ILE A 28 -0.77 18.73 2.30
N LYS A 29 -1.71 19.00 1.40
CA LYS A 29 -1.49 18.90 -0.07
C LYS A 29 -0.32 19.74 -0.61
N GLY A 30 0.07 20.79 0.11
CA GLY A 30 1.17 21.69 -0.24
C GLY A 30 2.51 21.33 0.39
N LEU A 31 2.57 20.28 1.22
CA LEU A 31 3.79 19.84 1.90
C LEU A 31 4.63 18.98 0.95
N THR A 32 5.09 19.58 -0.16
CA THR A 32 5.75 18.84 -1.26
C THR A 32 7.09 18.23 -0.88
N LYS A 33 7.68 18.60 0.28
CA LYS A 33 8.87 17.96 0.85
C LYS A 33 8.56 16.74 1.73
N LEU A 34 7.30 16.38 1.91
CA LEU A 34 6.90 15.24 2.73
C LEU A 34 7.34 13.93 2.07
N GLU A 35 8.20 13.20 2.77
CA GLU A 35 8.75 11.91 2.37
C GLU A 35 8.09 10.74 3.09
N SER A 36 7.54 10.97 4.29
CA SER A 36 6.91 9.95 5.13
C SER A 36 5.60 10.44 5.71
N LEU A 37 4.54 9.67 5.51
CA LEU A 37 3.23 9.88 6.12
C LEU A 37 2.74 8.59 6.77
N SER A 38 2.50 8.63 8.07
CA SER A 38 1.80 7.58 8.80
C SER A 38 0.47 8.12 9.31
N ILE A 39 -0.62 7.45 8.93
CA ILE A 39 -1.98 7.68 9.44
C ILE A 39 -2.61 6.35 9.87
N LYS A 40 -1.76 5.43 10.34
CA LYS A 40 -2.16 4.11 10.82
C LYS A 40 -3.25 4.20 11.90
N TRP A 41 -4.22 3.27 11.87
CA TRP A 41 -5.35 3.20 12.81
C TRP A 41 -6.18 4.50 12.91
N CYS A 42 -6.21 5.31 11.85
CA CYS A 42 -7.10 6.45 11.74
C CYS A 42 -8.43 6.02 11.13
N ASN A 43 -9.31 5.46 11.97
CA ASN A 43 -10.59 4.90 11.56
C ASN A 43 -11.57 5.89 10.90
N CYS A 44 -11.23 7.18 10.84
CA CYS A 44 -12.00 8.23 10.18
C CYS A 44 -11.52 8.53 8.75
N ILE A 45 -10.42 7.94 8.29
CA ILE A 45 -9.86 8.18 6.96
C ILE A 45 -10.56 7.32 5.92
N THR A 46 -11.03 7.97 4.85
CA THR A 46 -11.74 7.37 3.71
C THR A 46 -10.99 7.64 2.39
N ASP A 47 -11.45 7.05 1.29
CA ASP A 47 -10.88 7.30 -0.05
C ASP A 47 -10.93 8.79 -0.45
N ALA A 48 -11.94 9.53 0.03
CA ALA A 48 -12.05 10.97 -0.23
C ALA A 48 -10.92 11.77 0.44
N ASP A 49 -10.51 11.34 1.64
CA ASP A 49 -9.41 11.97 2.39
C ASP A 49 -8.06 11.74 1.71
N MET A 50 -7.91 10.71 0.88
CA MET A 50 -6.66 10.40 0.19
C MET A 50 -6.40 11.32 -1.01
N LYS A 51 -7.41 11.85 -1.67
CA LYS A 51 -7.26 12.69 -2.89
C LYS A 51 -6.23 13.83 -2.77
N PRO A 52 -6.14 14.57 -1.63
CA PRO A 52 -5.11 15.60 -1.44
C PRO A 52 -3.66 15.08 -1.47
N LEU A 53 -3.44 13.78 -1.29
CA LEU A 53 -2.10 13.18 -1.29
C LEU A 53 -1.50 13.08 -2.70
N SER A 54 -2.30 13.11 -3.77
CA SER A 54 -1.83 12.95 -5.16
C SER A 54 -0.72 13.93 -5.57
N GLY A 55 -0.62 15.09 -4.91
CA GLY A 55 0.43 16.09 -5.16
C GLY A 55 1.76 15.84 -4.42
N LEU A 56 1.82 14.87 -3.50
CA LEU A 56 2.98 14.60 -2.64
C LEU A 56 3.97 13.68 -3.34
N GLN A 57 4.53 14.15 -4.45
CA GLN A 57 5.36 13.35 -5.37
C GLN A 57 6.70 12.89 -4.77
N ASN A 58 7.11 13.43 -3.61
CA ASN A 58 8.30 12.97 -2.87
C ASN A 58 7.99 11.92 -1.81
N LEU A 59 6.73 11.51 -1.66
CA LEU A 59 6.34 10.54 -0.65
C LEU A 59 6.98 9.18 -0.97
N SER A 60 7.82 8.70 -0.06
CA SER A 60 8.54 7.44 -0.14
C SER A 60 7.98 6.39 0.82
N VAL A 61 7.35 6.83 1.91
CA VAL A 61 6.75 5.98 2.94
C VAL A 61 5.31 6.42 3.16
N LEU A 62 4.37 5.50 2.95
CA LEU A 62 2.96 5.70 3.27
C LEU A 62 2.44 4.52 4.09
N ASN A 63 1.95 4.81 5.30
CA ASN A 63 1.32 3.83 6.16
C ASN A 63 -0.15 4.20 6.41
N LEU A 64 -1.04 3.36 5.91
CA LEU A 64 -2.50 3.44 5.98
C LEU A 64 -3.11 2.26 6.74
N GLU A 65 -2.29 1.45 7.42
CA GLU A 65 -2.75 0.25 8.12
C GLU A 65 -3.95 0.54 9.02
N GLY A 66 -5.02 -0.25 8.91
CA GLY A 66 -6.21 -0.10 9.75
C GLY A 66 -7.09 1.10 9.41
N CYS A 67 -6.85 1.81 8.30
CA CYS A 67 -7.78 2.82 7.79
C CYS A 67 -8.86 2.16 6.93
N PRO A 68 -10.14 2.58 7.03
CA PRO A 68 -11.24 2.02 6.24
C PRO A 68 -11.27 2.56 4.79
N VAL A 69 -10.11 2.58 4.12
CA VAL A 69 -9.98 2.88 2.69
C VAL A 69 -10.32 1.64 1.86
N THR A 70 -10.85 1.86 0.64
CA THR A 70 -11.24 0.79 -0.28
C THR A 70 -10.28 0.73 -1.47
N ALA A 71 -10.52 -0.21 -2.38
CA ALA A 71 -9.85 -0.28 -3.69
C ALA A 71 -9.81 1.05 -4.47
N SER A 72 -10.75 1.97 -4.20
CA SER A 72 -10.77 3.31 -4.79
C SER A 72 -9.52 4.13 -4.45
N CYS A 73 -8.82 3.81 -3.36
CA CYS A 73 -7.57 4.48 -2.99
C CYS A 73 -6.46 4.31 -4.04
N PHE A 74 -6.50 3.23 -4.84
CA PHE A 74 -5.49 2.96 -5.85
C PHE A 74 -5.38 4.05 -6.91
N ASP A 75 -6.45 4.80 -7.20
CA ASP A 75 -6.39 5.98 -8.07
C ASP A 75 -5.40 7.03 -7.56
N THR A 76 -5.47 7.32 -6.26
CA THR A 76 -4.55 8.26 -5.61
C THR A 76 -3.15 7.67 -5.53
N LEU A 77 -3.03 6.40 -5.14
CA LEU A 77 -1.73 5.76 -4.95
C LEU A 77 -0.96 5.66 -6.26
N SER A 78 -1.62 5.37 -7.38
CA SER A 78 -0.99 5.14 -8.68
C SER A 78 -0.11 6.27 -9.20
N VAL A 79 -0.31 7.50 -8.71
CA VAL A 79 0.49 8.68 -9.08
C VAL A 79 1.64 8.96 -8.13
N LEU A 80 1.76 8.23 -7.01
CA LEU A 80 2.82 8.37 -6.01
C LEU A 80 3.98 7.42 -6.33
N VAL A 81 4.56 7.59 -7.52
CA VAL A 81 5.55 6.67 -8.10
C VAL A 81 6.88 6.62 -7.35
N SER A 82 7.12 7.55 -6.42
CA SER A 82 8.30 7.60 -5.55
C SER A 82 8.20 6.68 -4.32
N LEU A 83 7.04 6.04 -4.10
CA LEU A 83 6.84 5.15 -2.96
C LEU A 83 7.82 3.97 -2.98
N LEU A 84 8.49 3.78 -1.84
CA LEU A 84 9.36 2.64 -1.54
C LEU A 84 8.70 1.70 -0.52
N TYR A 85 7.88 2.26 0.37
CA TYR A 85 7.14 1.54 1.41
C TYR A 85 5.67 1.93 1.34
N LEU A 86 4.80 0.93 1.20
CA LEU A 86 3.36 1.09 1.23
C LEU A 86 2.73 0.01 2.12
N ASN A 87 2.06 0.44 3.20
CA ASN A 87 1.31 -0.45 4.06
C ASN A 87 -0.19 -0.12 3.98
N LEU A 88 -0.96 -1.07 3.46
CA LEU A 88 -2.40 -1.06 3.30
C LEU A 88 -3.05 -2.25 4.02
N SER A 89 -2.36 -2.83 5.00
CA SER A 89 -2.90 -3.96 5.76
C SER A 89 -4.12 -3.57 6.57
N ARG A 90 -5.05 -4.50 6.77
CA ARG A 90 -6.28 -4.29 7.56
C ARG A 90 -7.11 -3.10 7.05
N CYS A 91 -7.13 -2.92 5.74
CA CYS A 91 -8.01 -1.99 5.06
C CYS A 91 -9.26 -2.73 4.56
N ASN A 92 -10.09 -2.10 3.73
CA ASN A 92 -11.25 -2.74 3.10
C ASN A 92 -10.99 -2.93 1.59
N LEU A 93 -9.84 -3.51 1.23
CA LEU A 93 -9.44 -3.69 -0.16
C LEU A 93 -9.99 -4.98 -0.76
N SER A 94 -10.40 -4.89 -2.03
CA SER A 94 -10.68 -6.00 -2.95
C SER A 94 -9.66 -5.97 -4.11
N ASP A 95 -9.75 -6.91 -5.04
CA ASP A 95 -8.91 -6.93 -6.25
C ASP A 95 -9.18 -5.76 -7.21
N ASP A 96 -10.27 -5.02 -7.02
CA ASP A 96 -10.67 -3.93 -7.91
C ASP A 96 -9.57 -2.86 -7.98
N GLY A 97 -9.14 -2.48 -9.18
CA GLY A 97 -8.13 -1.44 -9.35
C GLY A 97 -6.70 -1.88 -9.04
N CYS A 98 -6.44 -3.15 -8.67
CA CYS A 98 -5.09 -3.66 -8.42
C CYS A 98 -4.14 -3.46 -9.62
N GLU A 99 -4.65 -3.35 -10.85
CA GLU A 99 -3.83 -3.05 -12.03
C GLU A 99 -3.02 -1.76 -11.90
N LYS A 100 -3.49 -0.82 -11.07
CA LYS A 100 -2.82 0.44 -10.78
C LYS A 100 -1.59 0.30 -9.89
N LEU A 101 -1.49 -0.77 -9.10
CA LEU A 101 -0.29 -1.07 -8.30
C LEU A 101 0.94 -1.27 -9.20
N SER A 102 0.76 -1.72 -10.45
CA SER A 102 1.85 -1.87 -11.42
C SER A 102 2.58 -0.56 -11.75
N LYS A 103 2.01 0.61 -11.41
CA LYS A 103 2.65 1.93 -11.57
C LYS A 103 3.70 2.21 -10.50
N LEU A 104 3.68 1.48 -9.39
CA LEU A 104 4.54 1.70 -8.23
C LEU A 104 5.85 0.91 -8.33
N GLY A 105 6.53 0.99 -9.48
CA GLY A 105 7.69 0.16 -9.82
C GLY A 105 8.92 0.32 -8.89
N ASN A 106 8.95 1.36 -8.05
CA ASN A 106 10.01 1.58 -7.07
C ASN A 106 9.75 0.92 -5.71
N LEU A 107 8.57 0.31 -5.50
CA LEU A 107 8.23 -0.32 -4.22
C LEU A 107 9.24 -1.40 -3.85
N LYS A 108 9.68 -1.33 -2.59
CA LYS A 108 10.50 -2.33 -1.91
C LYS A 108 9.68 -3.11 -0.88
N VAL A 109 8.70 -2.46 -0.26
CA VAL A 109 7.84 -3.08 0.75
C VAL A 109 6.38 -2.79 0.40
N LEU A 110 5.60 -3.86 0.24
CA LEU A 110 4.17 -3.80 0.05
C LEU A 110 3.49 -4.71 1.07
N ASN A 111 2.60 -4.14 1.88
CA ASN A 111 1.76 -4.91 2.79
C ASN A 111 0.29 -4.78 2.40
N LEU A 112 -0.31 -5.90 2.01
CA LEU A 112 -1.73 -6.04 1.65
C LEU A 112 -2.47 -7.00 2.59
N GLY A 113 -1.83 -7.49 3.65
CA GLY A 113 -2.42 -8.51 4.53
C GLY A 113 -3.71 -8.06 5.19
N PHE A 114 -4.56 -9.02 5.56
CA PHE A 114 -5.87 -8.83 6.17
C PHE A 114 -6.82 -7.98 5.29
N ASN A 115 -6.85 -8.25 3.99
CA ASN A 115 -7.79 -7.67 3.03
C ASN A 115 -8.47 -8.79 2.21
N ASP A 116 -9.50 -8.47 1.43
CA ASP A 116 -10.20 -9.41 0.55
C ASP A 116 -9.50 -9.60 -0.81
N ILE A 117 -8.17 -9.70 -0.80
CA ILE A 117 -7.31 -9.85 -1.98
C ILE A 117 -7.23 -11.32 -2.39
N SER A 118 -7.29 -11.61 -3.69
CA SER A 118 -7.14 -12.95 -4.27
C SER A 118 -5.96 -13.04 -5.25
N ASP A 119 -5.77 -14.23 -5.83
CA ASP A 119 -4.81 -14.49 -6.90
C ASP A 119 -4.88 -13.47 -8.05
N ALA A 120 -6.07 -12.91 -8.32
CA ALA A 120 -6.27 -11.94 -9.40
C ALA A 120 -5.41 -10.67 -9.23
N CYS A 121 -5.21 -10.19 -8.00
CA CYS A 121 -4.37 -9.02 -7.75
C CYS A 121 -2.88 -9.31 -8.05
N LEU A 122 -2.41 -10.55 -7.81
CA LEU A 122 -0.99 -10.91 -7.96
C LEU A 122 -0.49 -10.78 -9.41
N ILE A 123 -1.37 -10.91 -10.41
CA ILE A 123 -1.06 -10.67 -11.83
C ILE A 123 -0.40 -9.29 -12.03
N HIS A 124 -0.86 -8.31 -11.25
CA HIS A 124 -0.43 -6.91 -11.36
C HIS A 124 0.85 -6.59 -10.57
N LEU A 125 1.29 -7.50 -9.71
CA LEU A 125 2.52 -7.35 -8.94
C LEU A 125 3.76 -7.85 -9.69
N LYS A 126 3.61 -8.65 -10.76
CA LYS A 126 4.74 -9.27 -11.48
C LYS A 126 5.84 -8.29 -11.93
N GLY A 127 5.47 -7.04 -12.18
CA GLY A 127 6.36 -5.98 -12.66
C GLY A 127 7.09 -5.21 -11.55
N LEU A 128 6.75 -5.45 -10.28
CA LEU A 128 7.34 -4.77 -9.13
C LEU A 128 8.66 -5.44 -8.72
N THR A 129 9.60 -5.55 -9.66
CA THR A 129 10.84 -6.33 -9.52
C THR A 129 11.80 -5.80 -8.44
N ASN A 130 11.55 -4.59 -7.92
CA ASN A 130 12.28 -4.02 -6.79
C ASN A 130 11.74 -4.46 -5.42
N LEU A 131 10.62 -5.22 -5.37
CA LEU A 131 10.06 -5.69 -4.10
C LEU A 131 11.05 -6.59 -3.36
N GLU A 132 11.28 -6.23 -2.11
CA GLU A 132 12.10 -6.96 -1.14
C GLU A 132 11.24 -7.63 -0.06
N SER A 133 10.05 -7.08 0.20
CA SER A 133 9.10 -7.61 1.19
C SER A 133 7.67 -7.51 0.68
N LEU A 134 6.93 -8.62 0.74
CA LEU A 134 5.52 -8.71 0.38
C LEU A 134 4.76 -9.45 1.49
N ASN A 135 3.79 -8.77 2.10
CA ASN A 135 2.87 -9.40 3.06
C ASN A 135 1.48 -9.55 2.44
N LEU A 136 0.99 -10.78 2.42
CA LEU A 136 -0.32 -11.24 1.94
C LEU A 136 -1.03 -12.10 3.00
N ASP A 137 -0.68 -11.95 4.28
CA ASP A 137 -1.30 -12.72 5.36
C ASP A 137 -2.82 -12.53 5.36
N SER A 138 -3.58 -13.58 5.69
CA SER A 138 -5.05 -13.52 5.77
C SER A 138 -5.72 -12.98 4.50
N CYS A 139 -5.13 -13.25 3.33
CA CYS A 139 -5.73 -13.01 2.02
C CYS A 139 -6.14 -14.35 1.37
N ARG A 140 -6.98 -14.29 0.33
CA ARG A 140 -7.46 -15.47 -0.42
C ARG A 140 -6.48 -15.89 -1.52
N ILE A 141 -5.22 -16.05 -1.14
CA ILE A 141 -4.15 -16.44 -2.07
C ILE A 141 -4.05 -17.96 -2.11
N GLY A 142 -4.12 -18.54 -3.30
CA GLY A 142 -3.96 -19.96 -3.56
C GLY A 142 -2.68 -20.29 -4.32
N ASP A 143 -2.50 -21.58 -4.61
CA ASP A 143 -1.33 -22.09 -5.34
C ASP A 143 -1.13 -21.43 -6.71
N ASN A 144 -2.23 -21.14 -7.41
CA ASN A 144 -2.19 -20.57 -8.76
C ASN A 144 -1.69 -19.13 -8.77
N GLY A 145 -1.98 -18.34 -7.74
CA GLY A 145 -1.53 -16.95 -7.64
C GLY A 145 -0.01 -16.83 -7.55
N LEU A 146 0.66 -17.78 -6.92
CA LEU A 146 2.11 -17.73 -6.70
C LEU A 146 2.93 -17.77 -8.00
N VAL A 147 2.37 -18.27 -9.12
CA VAL A 147 3.03 -18.21 -10.43
C VAL A 147 3.40 -16.78 -10.84
N HIS A 148 2.64 -15.78 -10.37
CA HIS A 148 2.86 -14.37 -10.70
C HIS A 148 4.00 -13.72 -9.91
N LEU A 149 4.49 -14.38 -8.86
CA LEU A 149 5.60 -13.88 -8.04
C LEU A 149 6.98 -14.37 -8.51
N THR A 150 7.03 -15.29 -9.48
CA THR A 150 8.25 -15.91 -10.01
C THR A 150 9.29 -14.91 -10.54
N GLY A 151 8.86 -13.73 -10.99
CA GLY A 151 9.73 -12.65 -11.47
C GLY A 151 10.31 -11.74 -10.37
N LEU A 152 9.88 -11.86 -9.12
CA LEU A 152 10.29 -10.98 -8.01
C LEU A 152 11.63 -11.43 -7.39
N GLN A 153 12.70 -11.38 -8.17
CA GLN A 153 14.02 -11.91 -7.79
C GLN A 153 14.69 -11.23 -6.59
N ASN A 154 14.25 -10.01 -6.23
CA ASN A 154 14.75 -9.29 -5.07
C ASN A 154 13.99 -9.59 -3.77
N LEU A 155 12.94 -10.42 -3.83
CA LEU A 155 12.08 -10.71 -2.69
C LEU A 155 12.84 -11.51 -1.62
N LYS A 156 12.88 -10.97 -0.41
CA LYS A 156 13.57 -11.53 0.77
C LYS A 156 12.59 -11.98 1.85
N CYS A 157 11.44 -11.33 1.93
CA CYS A 157 10.37 -11.63 2.88
C CYS A 157 9.05 -11.82 2.13
N LEU A 158 8.42 -12.96 2.32
CA LEU A 158 7.10 -13.29 1.79
C LEU A 158 6.26 -13.88 2.92
N GLU A 159 5.22 -13.15 3.32
CA GLU A 159 4.31 -13.54 4.39
C GLU A 159 2.99 -14.00 3.76
N LEU A 160 2.61 -15.25 4.02
CA LEU A 160 1.46 -15.97 3.44
C LEU A 160 0.66 -16.72 4.51
N SER A 161 0.75 -16.28 5.77
CA SER A 161 0.03 -16.90 6.90
C SER A 161 -1.47 -16.79 6.67
N ASP A 162 -2.23 -17.81 7.07
CA ASP A 162 -3.69 -17.82 6.91
C ASP A 162 -4.16 -17.58 5.46
N THR A 163 -3.42 -18.11 4.48
CA THR A 163 -3.81 -18.17 3.06
C THR A 163 -4.19 -19.60 2.65
N GLU A 164 -4.60 -19.79 1.39
CA GLU A 164 -4.94 -21.08 0.79
C GLU A 164 -3.75 -21.74 0.06
N VAL A 165 -2.53 -21.20 0.23
CA VAL A 165 -1.31 -21.73 -0.39
C VAL A 165 -0.99 -23.11 0.18
N GLY A 166 -0.84 -24.07 -0.72
CA GLY A 166 -0.39 -25.43 -0.46
C GLY A 166 1.02 -25.71 -0.98
N SER A 167 1.43 -26.97 -0.87
CA SER A 167 2.76 -27.41 -1.29
C SER A 167 3.00 -27.29 -2.81
N ASN A 168 1.94 -27.31 -3.64
CA ASN A 168 2.11 -27.17 -5.09
C ASN A 168 2.49 -25.74 -5.47
N GLY A 169 1.92 -24.73 -4.82
CA GLY A 169 2.20 -23.32 -5.11
C GLY A 169 3.63 -22.93 -4.78
N LEU A 170 4.21 -23.49 -3.71
CA LEU A 170 5.59 -23.24 -3.32
C LEU A 170 6.62 -23.64 -4.40
N ARG A 171 6.25 -24.55 -5.32
CA ARG A 171 7.09 -24.93 -6.46
C ARG A 171 7.31 -23.80 -7.47
N TYR A 172 6.45 -22.79 -7.48
CA TYR A 172 6.67 -21.58 -8.27
C TYR A 172 7.72 -20.65 -7.64
N LEU A 173 7.99 -20.81 -6.34
CA LEU A 173 8.92 -19.96 -5.60
C LEU A 173 10.31 -20.61 -5.44
N SER A 174 10.42 -21.91 -5.74
CA SER A 174 11.72 -22.57 -5.86
C SER A 174 12.39 -22.10 -7.15
N GLY A 175 13.33 -21.16 -7.02
CA GLY A 175 14.30 -20.83 -8.07
C GLY A 175 15.25 -21.99 -8.36
#